data_AF-A0A4R0JU37-F1
#
_entry.id   AF-A0A4R0JU37-F1
#
_cell.length_a   1.000
_cell.length_b   1.000
_cell.length_c   1.000
_cell.angle_alpha   90.00
_cell.angle_beta   90.00
_cell.angle_gamma   90.00
#
_symmetry.space_group_name_H-M   'P 1'
#
loop_
_entity.id
_entity.type
_entity.pdbx_description
1 polymer ?
#
loop_
_entity_poly.entity_id
_entity_poly.type
_entity_poly.pdbx_seq_one_letter_code
_entity_poly.pdbx_strand_id
1 'polypeptide(L)'
;MRIGTLGNGLMAEALARHWAREHEVMIGGRDPGRASELAGRIGSQAGTLQEATIFGDVLLLALPAEVAVDAVRGLEIPPGRILIDCTNAIDQQDFTLAEPAMAERIARAVPHVHVVKAFNLAADSVWKRPPDGLGVPLCGDDPAAVTRVGQLISDLGCTPVPAGGLGRGKLLEATAALAIGIWVTGGDVRRMFPPLDAAFGSVRPGQPEAPDREEEIGAGPAEAAEVGPRRRRVGVVEAHENAGCADEAEQHHHSGDQAAPAQPS
;
A
#
# COMPACT_ATOMS: atom_id res chain seq x y z
N MET A 1 -8.48 21.45 4.01
CA MET A 1 -7.07 21.90 4.18
C MET A 1 -6.57 22.54 2.88
N ARG A 2 -5.39 23.18 2.83
CA ARG A 2 -4.71 23.52 1.56
C ARG A 2 -3.71 22.45 1.17
N ILE A 3 -3.74 21.99 -0.08
CA ILE A 3 -2.90 20.90 -0.59
C ILE A 3 -2.22 21.30 -1.89
N GLY A 4 -0.89 21.20 -1.95
CA GLY A 4 -0.12 21.40 -3.17
C GLY A 4 0.35 20.07 -3.76
N THR A 5 0.11 19.80 -5.05
CA THR A 5 0.76 18.65 -5.71
C THR A 5 2.09 19.08 -6.32
N LEU A 6 3.13 18.28 -6.11
CA LEU A 6 4.39 18.35 -6.84
C LEU A 6 4.31 17.32 -7.96
N GLY A 7 3.84 17.77 -9.12
CA GLY A 7 3.53 16.90 -10.26
C GLY A 7 2.05 16.96 -10.66
N ASN A 8 1.81 16.73 -11.94
CA ASN A 8 0.50 16.77 -12.61
C ASN A 8 0.22 15.49 -13.41
N GLY A 9 0.84 14.37 -13.01
CA GLY A 9 0.65 13.04 -13.60
C GLY A 9 -0.55 12.28 -13.03
N LEU A 10 -0.71 11.01 -13.46
CA LEU A 10 -1.87 10.18 -13.12
C LEU A 10 -2.11 10.02 -11.61
N MET A 11 -1.05 9.87 -10.81
CA MET A 11 -1.14 9.76 -9.35
C MET A 11 -1.63 11.07 -8.69
N ALA A 12 -1.17 12.22 -9.19
CA ALA A 12 -1.64 13.53 -8.74
C ALA A 12 -3.14 13.69 -9.04
N GLU A 13 -3.58 13.35 -10.26
CA GLU A 13 -5.00 13.37 -10.62
C GLU A 13 -5.84 12.42 -9.76
N ALA A 14 -5.35 11.20 -9.52
CA ALA A 14 -6.10 10.17 -8.80
C ALA A 14 -6.39 10.57 -7.35
N LEU A 15 -5.40 11.10 -6.63
CA LEU A 15 -5.53 11.50 -5.23
C LEU A 15 -6.19 12.88 -5.09
N ALA A 16 -5.71 13.88 -5.82
CA ALA A 16 -6.18 15.26 -5.67
C ALA A 16 -7.64 15.47 -6.11
N ARG A 17 -8.17 14.63 -7.02
CA ARG A 17 -9.58 14.64 -7.43
C ARG A 17 -10.56 14.36 -6.29
N HIS A 18 -10.17 13.60 -5.27
CA HIS A 18 -11.02 13.38 -4.09
C HIS A 18 -10.90 14.55 -3.13
N TRP A 19 -9.67 14.96 -2.80
CA TRP A 19 -9.44 16.08 -1.87
C TRP A 19 -10.04 17.41 -2.36
N ALA A 20 -10.05 17.68 -3.67
CA ALA A 20 -10.65 18.89 -4.25
C ALA A 20 -12.16 19.08 -3.96
N ARG A 21 -12.84 18.09 -3.38
CA ARG A 21 -14.23 18.19 -2.91
C ARG A 21 -14.39 18.99 -1.62
N GLU A 22 -13.41 18.90 -0.70
CA GLU A 22 -13.49 19.45 0.67
C GLU A 22 -12.20 20.21 1.10
N HIS A 23 -11.20 20.26 0.21
CA HIS A 23 -9.88 20.84 0.45
C HIS A 23 -9.52 21.76 -0.72
N GLU A 24 -8.87 22.88 -0.42
CA GLU A 24 -8.33 23.76 -1.45
C GLU A 24 -7.09 23.09 -2.06
N VAL A 25 -7.10 22.86 -3.38
CA VAL A 25 -6.03 22.17 -4.09
C VAL A 25 -5.33 23.11 -5.07
N MET A 26 -4.00 23.01 -5.15
CA MET A 26 -3.20 23.59 -6.23
C MET A 26 -2.38 22.50 -6.92
N ILE A 27 -2.55 22.37 -8.23
CA ILE A 27 -1.77 21.47 -9.06
C ILE A 27 -0.47 22.15 -9.50
N GLY A 28 0.66 21.73 -8.91
CA GLY A 28 1.98 22.23 -9.27
C GLY A 28 2.60 21.43 -10.41
N GLY A 29 3.05 22.12 -11.47
CA GLY A 29 3.70 21.50 -12.62
C GLY A 29 4.95 22.24 -13.12
N ARG A 30 5.72 21.55 -13.98
CA ARG A 30 6.75 22.19 -14.83
C ARG A 30 6.20 22.65 -16.18
N ASP A 31 5.07 22.07 -16.59
CA ASP A 31 4.29 22.41 -17.77
C ASP A 31 3.02 23.12 -17.29
N PRO A 32 2.89 24.46 -17.48
CA PRO A 32 1.73 25.21 -17.02
C PRO A 32 0.43 24.82 -17.74
N GLY A 33 0.53 24.34 -18.99
CA GLY A 33 -0.62 23.87 -19.77
C GLY A 33 -1.22 22.61 -19.14
N ARG A 34 -0.40 21.58 -18.93
CA ARG A 34 -0.82 20.33 -18.27
C ARG A 34 -1.29 20.54 -16.82
N ALA A 35 -0.66 21.47 -16.09
CA ALA A 35 -1.09 21.82 -14.74
C ALA A 35 -2.50 22.45 -14.74
N SER A 36 -2.73 23.42 -15.63
CA SER A 36 -4.02 24.09 -15.80
C SER A 36 -5.11 23.14 -16.32
N GLU A 37 -4.77 22.25 -17.25
CA GLU A 37 -5.68 21.24 -17.80
C GLU A 37 -6.14 20.25 -16.72
N LEU A 38 -5.22 19.73 -15.89
CA LEU A 38 -5.57 18.86 -14.77
C LEU A 38 -6.39 19.61 -13.71
N ALA A 39 -6.00 20.83 -13.36
CA ALA A 39 -6.75 21.63 -12.39
C ALA A 39 -8.20 21.89 -12.85
N GLY A 40 -8.39 22.22 -14.14
CA GLY A 40 -9.71 22.34 -14.75
C GLY A 40 -10.52 21.04 -14.72
N ARG A 41 -9.88 19.87 -14.87
CA ARG A 41 -10.53 18.55 -14.73
C ARG A 41 -10.99 18.19 -13.31
N ILE A 42 -10.48 18.86 -12.26
CA ILE A 42 -10.82 18.57 -10.86
C ILE A 42 -11.43 19.76 -10.09
N GLY A 43 -11.53 20.94 -10.70
CA GLY A 43 -12.07 22.15 -10.06
C GLY A 43 -11.09 22.85 -9.11
N SER A 44 -9.78 22.69 -9.32
CA SER A 44 -8.73 23.23 -8.43
C SER A 44 -7.99 24.44 -9.02
N GLN A 45 -7.04 24.98 -8.27
CA GLN A 45 -6.03 25.92 -8.77
C GLN A 45 -4.89 25.18 -9.49
N ALA A 46 -4.10 25.90 -10.28
CA ALA A 46 -2.87 25.44 -10.91
C ALA A 46 -1.74 26.44 -10.67
N GLY A 47 -0.49 25.95 -10.73
CA GLY A 47 0.70 26.80 -10.63
C GLY A 47 1.98 26.04 -11.00
N THR A 48 3.11 26.70 -10.79
CA THR A 48 4.43 26.05 -10.76
C THR A 48 4.55 25.12 -9.55
N LEU A 49 5.56 24.25 -9.57
CA LEU A 49 5.96 23.46 -8.40
C LEU A 49 6.24 24.35 -7.16
N GLN A 50 6.81 25.55 -7.37
CA GLN A 50 7.19 26.47 -6.29
C GLN A 50 5.98 27.21 -5.69
N GLU A 51 4.96 27.53 -6.47
CA GLU A 51 3.71 28.09 -5.93
C GLU A 51 2.96 27.04 -5.10
N ALA A 52 2.99 25.77 -5.52
CA ALA A 52 2.36 24.67 -4.79
C ALA A 52 3.00 24.41 -3.41
N THR A 53 4.32 24.55 -3.23
CA THR A 53 4.98 24.39 -1.91
C THR A 53 4.65 25.53 -0.93
N ILE A 54 4.47 26.75 -1.43
CA ILE A 54 4.05 27.90 -0.63
C ILE A 54 2.57 27.77 -0.25
N PHE A 55 1.71 27.41 -1.22
CA PHE A 55 0.27 27.25 -1.03
C PHE A 55 -0.10 26.13 -0.04
N GLY A 56 0.40 24.92 -0.27
CA GLY A 56 -0.05 23.72 0.43
C GLY A 56 0.45 23.63 1.87
N ASP A 57 -0.47 23.40 2.82
CA ASP A 57 -0.10 23.01 4.20
C ASP A 57 0.31 21.54 4.27
N VAL A 58 -0.24 20.72 3.36
CA VAL A 58 0.23 19.38 3.01
C VAL A 58 0.63 19.37 1.54
N LEU A 59 1.67 18.62 1.19
CA LEU A 59 2.22 18.50 -0.15
C LEU A 59 2.21 17.03 -0.60
N LEU A 60 1.86 16.76 -1.86
CA LEU A 60 1.91 15.42 -2.46
C LEU A 60 3.08 15.33 -3.46
N LEU A 61 4.06 14.47 -3.20
CA LEU A 61 5.21 14.23 -4.09
C LEU A 61 4.87 13.21 -5.19
N ALA A 62 4.09 13.64 -6.18
CA ALA A 62 3.66 12.84 -7.32
C ALA A 62 4.63 12.94 -8.52
N LEU A 63 5.93 12.77 -8.25
CA LEU A 63 7.01 12.75 -9.25
C LEU A 63 7.62 11.34 -9.40
N PRO A 64 8.27 11.03 -10.53
CA PRO A 64 9.10 9.83 -10.66
C PRO A 64 10.21 9.82 -9.59
N ALA A 65 10.54 8.63 -9.06
CA ALA A 65 11.40 8.48 -7.90
C ALA A 65 12.84 8.96 -8.16
N GLU A 66 13.28 8.86 -9.42
CA GLU A 66 14.61 9.20 -9.93
C GLU A 66 14.88 10.71 -9.85
N VAL A 67 13.83 11.53 -9.92
CA VAL A 67 13.92 13.00 -9.86
C VAL A 67 13.36 13.58 -8.55
N ALA A 68 12.72 12.77 -7.71
CA ALA A 68 11.99 13.20 -6.52
C ALA A 68 12.89 13.96 -5.52
N VAL A 69 14.07 13.41 -5.21
CA VAL A 69 15.01 13.99 -4.22
C VAL A 69 15.58 15.33 -4.70
N ASP A 70 15.97 15.42 -5.97
CA ASP A 70 16.56 16.65 -6.52
C ASP A 70 15.50 17.73 -6.75
N ALA A 71 14.27 17.34 -7.11
CA ALA A 71 13.13 18.26 -7.20
C ALA A 71 12.80 18.91 -5.86
N VAL A 72 12.74 18.16 -4.75
CA VAL A 72 12.47 18.76 -3.43
C VAL A 72 13.64 19.58 -2.90
N ARG A 73 14.89 19.25 -3.26
CA ARG A 73 16.07 20.07 -2.91
C ARG A 73 16.12 21.39 -3.70
N GLY A 74 15.55 21.41 -4.91
CA GLY A 74 15.46 22.59 -5.77
C GLY A 74 14.26 23.50 -5.53
N LEU A 75 13.47 23.27 -4.47
CA LEU A 75 12.26 24.04 -4.15
C LEU A 75 12.34 24.61 -2.74
N GLU A 76 11.90 25.86 -2.57
CA GLU A 76 11.68 26.45 -1.26
C GLU A 76 10.38 25.88 -0.67
N ILE A 77 10.52 24.90 0.22
CA ILE A 77 9.41 24.38 1.04
C ILE A 77 9.45 25.07 2.41
N PRO A 78 8.35 25.68 2.89
CA PRO A 78 8.32 26.28 4.23
C PRO A 78 8.58 25.25 5.35
N PRO A 79 9.18 25.67 6.49
CA PRO A 79 9.31 24.79 7.66
C PRO A 79 7.96 24.30 8.19
N GLY A 80 7.91 23.06 8.67
CA GLY A 80 6.71 22.45 9.24
C GLY A 80 5.62 22.07 8.22
N ARG A 81 5.89 22.16 6.90
CA ARG A 81 5.04 21.51 5.89
C ARG A 81 5.07 19.99 6.09
N ILE A 82 4.01 19.33 5.64
CA ILE A 82 3.92 17.88 5.55
C ILE A 82 4.12 17.46 4.10
N LEU A 83 4.95 16.46 3.83
CA LEU A 83 5.24 15.97 2.49
C LEU A 83 4.90 14.48 2.39
N ILE A 84 3.83 14.18 1.67
CA ILE A 84 3.40 12.81 1.35
C ILE A 84 4.31 12.28 0.25
N ASP A 85 5.14 11.30 0.57
CA ASP A 85 5.89 10.50 -0.38
C ASP A 85 5.05 9.29 -0.83
N CYS A 86 4.68 9.27 -2.11
CA CYS A 86 4.03 8.13 -2.77
C CYS A 86 4.91 7.48 -3.86
N THR A 87 6.22 7.75 -3.87
CA THR A 87 7.15 7.21 -4.86
C THR A 87 7.43 5.72 -4.67
N ASN A 88 7.76 5.04 -5.76
CA ASN A 88 8.29 3.67 -5.76
C ASN A 88 9.55 3.65 -6.63
N ALA A 89 10.72 3.44 -6.02
CA ALA A 89 11.99 3.32 -6.72
C ALA A 89 12.27 1.84 -7.04
N ILE A 90 11.58 1.33 -8.08
CA ILE A 90 11.52 -0.10 -8.41
C ILE A 90 12.10 -0.33 -9.81
N ASP A 91 13.00 -1.31 -9.93
CA ASP A 91 13.44 -1.82 -11.22
C ASP A 91 12.29 -2.61 -11.87
N GLN A 92 11.93 -2.27 -13.11
CA GLN A 92 10.76 -2.85 -13.79
C GLN A 92 11.04 -4.13 -14.58
N GLN A 93 12.30 -4.60 -14.59
CA GLN A 93 12.68 -5.89 -15.18
C GLN A 93 12.61 -6.99 -14.11
N ASP A 94 13.27 -6.76 -12.96
CA ASP A 94 13.38 -7.76 -11.88
C ASP A 94 12.42 -7.52 -10.71
N PHE A 95 11.67 -6.42 -10.69
CA PHE A 95 10.80 -5.99 -9.57
C PHE A 95 11.53 -5.88 -8.23
N THR A 96 12.78 -5.41 -8.29
CA THR A 96 13.64 -5.15 -7.12
C THR A 96 13.67 -3.66 -6.77
N LEU A 97 14.28 -3.28 -5.64
CA LEU A 97 14.48 -1.88 -5.28
C LEU A 97 15.65 -1.28 -6.07
N ALA A 98 15.34 -0.40 -7.02
CA ALA A 98 16.34 0.42 -7.72
C ALA A 98 17.00 1.44 -6.77
N GLU A 99 16.28 1.88 -5.74
CA GLU A 99 16.84 2.62 -4.61
C GLU A 99 16.13 2.22 -3.30
N PRO A 100 16.86 1.78 -2.25
CA PRO A 100 16.27 1.52 -0.95
C PRO A 100 16.07 2.80 -0.12
N ALA A 101 14.97 2.85 0.64
CA ALA A 101 14.69 3.93 1.60
C ALA A 101 14.53 5.32 0.98
N MET A 102 13.81 5.42 -0.13
CA MET A 102 13.58 6.68 -0.85
C MET A 102 12.92 7.74 0.05
N ALA A 103 11.94 7.36 0.86
CA ALA A 103 11.33 8.24 1.88
C ALA A 103 12.36 8.89 2.82
N GLU A 104 13.37 8.12 3.28
CA GLU A 104 14.42 8.66 4.13
C GLU A 104 15.38 9.59 3.36
N ARG A 105 15.62 9.33 2.07
CA ARG A 105 16.44 10.20 1.20
C ARG A 105 15.75 11.54 0.97
N ILE A 106 14.43 11.53 0.75
CA ILE A 106 13.59 12.72 0.64
C ILE A 106 13.65 13.52 1.95
N ALA A 107 13.45 12.89 3.11
CA ALA A 107 13.55 13.56 4.41
C ALA A 107 14.94 14.16 4.69
N ARG A 108 16.02 13.46 4.31
CA ARG A 108 17.39 14.00 4.39
C ARG A 108 17.65 15.19 3.46
N ALA A 109 16.88 15.37 2.39
CA ALA A 109 16.98 16.51 1.49
C ALA A 109 16.18 17.74 1.98
N VAL A 110 15.12 17.54 2.77
CA VAL A 110 14.28 18.61 3.33
C VAL A 110 14.03 18.39 4.84
N PRO A 111 15.06 18.49 5.70
CA PRO A 111 14.99 18.10 7.12
C PRO A 111 14.09 18.99 8.00
N HIS A 112 13.60 20.11 7.45
CA HIS A 112 12.63 21.03 8.06
C HIS A 112 11.16 20.69 7.71
N VAL A 113 10.92 19.57 7.02
CA VAL A 113 9.62 19.13 6.48
C VAL A 113 9.27 17.75 7.04
N HIS A 114 8.02 17.55 7.45
CA HIS A 114 7.54 16.28 8.00
C HIS A 114 7.16 15.32 6.85
N VAL A 115 8.08 14.45 6.46
CA VAL A 115 7.84 13.45 5.42
C VAL A 115 7.02 12.27 5.96
N VAL A 116 6.02 11.83 5.19
CA VAL A 116 5.19 10.66 5.48
C VAL A 116 5.11 9.78 4.23
N LYS A 117 5.53 8.52 4.31
CA LYS A 117 5.30 7.53 3.24
C LYS A 117 3.83 7.11 3.26
N ALA A 118 3.12 7.18 2.14
CA ALA A 118 1.75 6.67 1.99
C ALA A 118 1.40 6.40 0.51
N PHE A 119 0.25 5.78 0.24
CA PHE A 119 -0.33 5.53 -1.10
C PHE A 119 0.52 4.73 -2.12
N ASN A 120 1.75 4.33 -1.77
CA ASN A 120 2.67 3.67 -2.71
C ASN A 120 2.30 2.20 -3.03
N LEU A 121 1.36 1.60 -2.30
CA LEU A 121 0.93 0.20 -2.47
C LEU A 121 -0.24 -0.01 -3.46
N ALA A 122 -0.63 1.00 -4.26
CA ALA A 122 -1.54 0.78 -5.38
C ALA A 122 -1.31 1.77 -6.55
N ALA A 123 -1.80 1.41 -7.73
CA ALA A 123 -1.75 2.23 -8.94
C ALA A 123 -2.79 3.37 -8.92
N ASP A 124 -2.60 4.38 -9.76
CA ASP A 124 -3.53 5.50 -9.94
C ASP A 124 -4.94 5.04 -10.34
N SER A 125 -5.05 3.93 -11.07
CA SER A 125 -6.30 3.30 -11.48
C SER A 125 -7.14 2.82 -10.29
N VAL A 126 -6.48 2.40 -9.21
CA VAL A 126 -7.10 2.06 -7.92
C VAL A 126 -7.46 3.33 -7.18
N TRP A 127 -6.53 4.28 -7.02
CA TRP A 127 -6.80 5.52 -6.27
C TRP A 127 -7.90 6.40 -6.89
N LYS A 128 -8.15 6.32 -8.21
CA LYS A 128 -9.30 6.96 -8.86
C LYS A 128 -10.66 6.46 -8.33
N ARG A 129 -10.74 5.20 -7.90
CA ARG A 129 -11.94 4.53 -7.34
C ARG A 129 -11.49 3.45 -6.36
N PRO A 130 -11.06 3.82 -5.13
CA PRO A 130 -10.57 2.84 -4.17
C PRO A 130 -11.71 1.89 -3.75
N PRO A 131 -11.41 0.60 -3.46
CA PRO A 131 -12.35 -0.28 -2.77
C PRO A 131 -12.69 0.27 -1.38
N ASP A 132 -13.95 0.19 -0.98
CA ASP A 132 -14.44 0.69 0.31
C ASP A 132 -13.60 0.15 1.48
N GLY A 133 -13.10 1.05 2.32
CA GLY A 133 -12.32 0.70 3.51
C GLY A 133 -10.90 0.16 3.24
N LEU A 134 -10.38 0.22 2.01
CA LEU A 134 -9.03 -0.22 1.65
C LEU A 134 -7.97 0.32 2.65
N GLY A 135 -7.21 -0.59 3.26
CA GLY A 135 -6.13 -0.22 4.18
C GLY A 135 -4.96 0.45 3.47
N VAL A 136 -4.64 1.69 3.83
CA VAL A 136 -3.47 2.43 3.34
C VAL A 136 -2.44 2.54 4.48
N PRO A 137 -1.32 1.79 4.42
CA PRO A 137 -0.28 1.95 5.42
C PRO A 137 0.44 3.29 5.25
N LEU A 138 0.78 3.90 6.37
CA LEU A 138 1.56 5.14 6.40
C LEU A 138 2.67 5.13 7.47
N CYS A 139 3.86 5.60 7.09
CA CYS A 139 5.04 5.70 7.96
C CYS A 139 5.53 7.15 8.06
N GLY A 140 5.74 7.68 9.26
CA GLY A 140 6.24 9.04 9.47
C GLY A 140 6.62 9.29 10.94
N ASP A 141 7.61 10.15 11.17
CA ASP A 141 8.16 10.37 12.52
C ASP A 141 7.43 11.45 13.34
N ASP A 142 6.69 12.35 12.69
CA ASP A 142 5.86 13.34 13.37
C ASP A 142 4.40 12.85 13.52
N PRO A 143 3.86 12.73 14.76
CA PRO A 143 2.51 12.23 14.98
C PRO A 143 1.41 13.10 14.36
N ALA A 144 1.56 14.42 14.33
CA ALA A 144 0.53 15.32 13.78
C ALA A 144 0.49 15.26 12.25
N ALA A 145 1.64 15.08 11.61
CA ALA A 145 1.76 14.78 10.18
C ALA A 145 1.08 13.44 9.84
N VAL A 146 1.39 12.38 10.61
CA VAL A 146 0.74 11.07 10.45
C VAL A 146 -0.77 11.16 10.64
N THR A 147 -1.27 11.91 11.64
CA THR A 147 -2.72 12.13 11.82
C THR A 147 -3.35 12.87 10.63
N ARG A 148 -2.73 13.93 10.10
CA ARG A 148 -3.26 14.70 8.97
C ARG A 148 -3.23 13.91 7.64
N VAL A 149 -2.21 13.08 7.42
CA VAL A 149 -2.20 12.16 6.26
C VAL A 149 -3.22 11.03 6.47
N GLY A 150 -3.44 10.59 7.71
CA GLY A 150 -4.52 9.66 8.06
C GLY A 150 -5.93 10.22 7.78
N GLN A 151 -6.13 11.52 7.99
CA GLN A 151 -7.34 12.23 7.55
C GLN A 151 -7.45 12.18 6.02
N LEU A 152 -6.41 12.61 5.29
CA LEU A 152 -6.39 12.58 3.81
C LEU A 152 -6.58 11.18 3.20
N ILE A 153 -6.27 10.10 3.92
CA ILE A 153 -6.62 8.72 3.55
C ILE A 153 -8.11 8.45 3.78
N SER A 154 -8.64 8.88 4.93
CA SER A 154 -10.07 8.74 5.28
C SER A 154 -10.98 9.53 4.31
N ASP A 155 -10.52 10.69 3.85
CA ASP A 155 -11.20 11.56 2.86
C ASP A 155 -11.32 10.88 1.46
N LEU A 156 -10.64 9.76 1.22
CA LEU A 156 -10.79 8.89 0.04
C LEU A 156 -11.80 7.74 0.25
N GLY A 157 -12.33 7.54 1.45
CA GLY A 157 -13.08 6.34 1.83
C GLY A 157 -12.21 5.14 2.22
N CYS A 158 -10.91 5.36 2.42
CA CYS A 158 -9.92 4.34 2.79
C CYS A 158 -9.65 4.32 4.30
N THR A 159 -9.10 3.20 4.80
CA THR A 159 -8.71 3.06 6.21
C THR A 159 -7.22 3.42 6.40
N PRO A 160 -6.84 4.43 7.20
CA PRO A 160 -5.43 4.68 7.52
C PRO A 160 -4.88 3.61 8.47
N VAL A 161 -3.71 3.05 8.14
CA VAL A 161 -3.05 2.00 8.93
C VAL A 161 -1.66 2.47 9.39
N PRO A 162 -1.55 3.12 10.57
CA PRO A 162 -0.27 3.63 11.07
C PRO A 162 0.78 2.51 11.20
N ALA A 163 1.81 2.58 10.36
CA ALA A 163 2.82 1.54 10.19
C ALA A 163 4.15 1.84 10.91
N GLY A 164 4.25 2.98 11.62
CA GLY A 164 5.37 3.38 12.48
C GLY A 164 6.14 4.61 11.97
N GLY A 165 7.35 4.82 12.51
CA GLY A 165 8.25 5.91 12.08
C GLY A 165 8.73 5.77 10.63
N LEU A 166 9.25 6.86 10.06
CA LEU A 166 9.65 6.96 8.65
C LEU A 166 10.77 5.97 8.29
N GLY A 167 11.61 5.57 9.25
CA GLY A 167 12.61 4.50 9.09
C GLY A 167 12.03 3.12 8.73
N ARG A 168 10.70 2.94 8.78
CA ARG A 168 9.96 1.78 8.28
C ARG A 168 9.35 1.99 6.89
N GLY A 169 9.46 3.18 6.30
CA GLY A 169 9.01 3.48 4.92
C GLY A 169 9.65 2.58 3.87
N LYS A 170 10.93 2.22 4.04
CA LYS A 170 11.64 1.23 3.22
C LYS A 170 11.01 -0.17 3.21
N LEU A 171 10.22 -0.52 4.24
CA LEU A 171 9.45 -1.76 4.25
C LEU A 171 8.26 -1.66 3.31
N LEU A 172 7.57 -0.51 3.27
CA LEU A 172 6.48 -0.27 2.31
C LEU A 172 6.99 -0.18 0.86
N GLU A 173 8.21 0.31 0.66
CA GLU A 173 8.88 0.29 -0.66
C GLU A 173 9.21 -1.14 -1.09
N ALA A 174 9.81 -1.96 -0.18
CA ALA A 174 10.06 -3.37 -0.45
C ALA A 174 8.77 -4.18 -0.66
N THR A 175 7.69 -3.86 0.07
CA THR A 175 6.36 -4.47 -0.14
C THR A 175 5.78 -4.09 -1.50
N ALA A 176 5.98 -2.86 -2.00
CA ALA A 176 5.55 -2.49 -3.35
C ALA A 176 6.31 -3.30 -4.42
N ALA A 177 7.63 -3.42 -4.29
CA ALA A 177 8.47 -4.21 -5.20
C ALA A 177 7.99 -5.68 -5.28
N LEU A 178 7.88 -6.34 -4.11
CA LEU A 178 7.38 -7.71 -4.00
C LEU A 178 5.95 -7.88 -4.54
N ALA A 179 5.03 -6.97 -4.18
CA ALA A 179 3.64 -7.06 -4.58
C ALA A 179 3.45 -6.90 -6.09
N ILE A 180 4.18 -5.96 -6.71
CA ILE A 180 4.10 -5.71 -8.16
C ILE A 180 4.63 -6.90 -8.96
N GLY A 181 5.77 -7.50 -8.59
CA GLY A 181 6.27 -8.71 -9.25
C GLY A 181 5.29 -9.90 -9.15
N ILE A 182 4.59 -10.04 -8.03
CA ILE A 182 3.56 -11.06 -7.84
C ILE A 182 2.29 -10.75 -8.66
N TRP A 183 1.84 -9.49 -8.73
CA TRP A 183 0.70 -9.10 -9.58
C TRP A 183 1.00 -9.29 -11.08
N VAL A 184 2.21 -8.97 -11.54
CA VAL A 184 2.63 -9.15 -12.94
C VAL A 184 2.68 -10.64 -13.33
N THR A 185 2.95 -11.52 -12.39
CA THR A 185 2.88 -12.99 -12.57
C THR A 185 1.48 -13.58 -12.29
N GLY A 186 0.46 -12.75 -12.06
CA GLY A 186 -0.94 -13.15 -11.86
C GLY A 186 -1.29 -13.62 -10.45
N GLY A 187 -0.39 -13.49 -9.48
CA GLY A 187 -0.61 -13.86 -8.08
C GLY A 187 -1.44 -12.83 -7.30
N ASP A 188 -2.30 -13.31 -6.40
CA ASP A 188 -3.11 -12.47 -5.52
C ASP A 188 -2.42 -12.26 -4.16
N VAL A 189 -1.74 -11.13 -3.99
CA VAL A 189 -1.00 -10.80 -2.75
C VAL A 189 -1.87 -10.80 -1.50
N ARG A 190 -3.20 -10.62 -1.64
CA ARG A 190 -4.15 -10.67 -0.50
C ARG A 190 -4.24 -12.07 0.10
N ARG A 191 -3.80 -13.10 -0.62
CA ARG A 191 -3.72 -14.51 -0.16
C ARG A 191 -2.38 -14.87 0.47
N MET A 192 -1.39 -13.96 0.47
CA MET A 192 -0.08 -14.21 1.10
C MET A 192 -0.11 -14.11 2.63
N PHE A 193 -1.08 -13.38 3.18
CA PHE A 193 -1.17 -13.09 4.61
C PHE A 193 -2.34 -13.85 5.25
N PRO A 194 -2.14 -14.50 6.41
CA PRO A 194 -3.23 -15.10 7.18
C PRO A 194 -4.13 -14.01 7.79
N PRO A 195 -5.35 -14.36 8.24
CA PRO A 195 -6.14 -13.47 9.08
C PRO A 195 -5.41 -13.17 10.41
N LEU A 196 -5.73 -12.04 11.04
CA LEU A 196 -4.95 -11.47 12.15
C LEU A 196 -4.90 -12.36 13.41
N ASP A 197 -5.93 -13.17 13.63
CA ASP A 197 -6.01 -14.17 14.71
C ASP A 197 -5.07 -15.36 14.48
N ALA A 198 -4.77 -15.70 13.22
CA ALA A 198 -3.80 -16.71 12.82
C ALA A 198 -2.43 -16.14 12.41
N ALA A 199 -2.21 -14.82 12.53
CA ALA A 199 -0.98 -14.15 12.09
C ALA A 199 0.21 -14.29 13.06
N PHE A 200 0.02 -14.92 14.22
CA PHE A 200 1.05 -15.13 15.22
C PHE A 200 1.10 -16.59 15.66
N GLY A 201 2.31 -17.11 15.90
CA GLY A 201 2.50 -18.41 16.52
C GLY A 201 2.24 -18.38 18.03
N SER A 202 2.58 -19.49 18.71
CA SER A 202 2.49 -19.60 20.18
C SER A 202 3.33 -18.56 20.94
N VAL A 203 4.42 -18.08 20.33
CA VAL A 203 5.24 -16.97 20.84
C VAL A 203 4.97 -15.72 20.01
N ARG A 204 4.68 -14.60 20.69
CA ARG A 204 4.49 -13.28 20.06
C ARG A 204 5.79 -12.48 20.07
N PRO A 205 6.36 -12.09 18.91
CA PRO A 205 7.58 -11.29 18.86
C PRO A 205 7.47 -9.99 19.67
N GLY A 206 8.45 -9.72 20.52
CA GLY A 206 8.51 -8.49 21.31
C GLY A 206 7.62 -8.47 22.57
N GLN A 207 6.88 -9.53 22.88
CA GLN A 207 6.36 -9.75 24.23
C GLN A 207 7.40 -10.53 25.04
N PRO A 208 7.57 -10.28 26.36
CA PRO A 208 8.39 -11.14 27.20
C PRO A 208 7.80 -12.55 27.20
N GLU A 209 8.67 -13.56 27.21
CA GLU A 209 8.25 -14.95 27.36
C GLU A 209 7.51 -15.09 28.71
N ALA A 210 6.38 -15.80 28.70
CA ALA A 210 5.72 -16.14 29.95
C ALA A 210 6.68 -17.02 30.76
N PRO A 211 6.90 -16.76 32.06
CA PRO A 211 7.80 -17.58 32.86
C PRO A 211 7.34 -19.03 32.79
N ASP A 212 8.29 -19.94 32.61
CA ASP A 212 8.02 -21.37 32.51
C ASP A 212 7.10 -21.78 33.66
N ARG A 213 5.93 -22.32 33.31
CA ARG A 213 5.13 -23.04 34.28
C ARG A 213 5.88 -24.32 34.56
N GLU A 214 6.65 -24.32 35.64
CA GLU A 214 7.12 -25.54 36.28
C GLU A 214 5.94 -26.52 36.31
N GLU A 215 6.09 -27.68 35.69
CA GLU A 215 5.02 -28.66 35.68
C GLU A 215 4.77 -29.06 37.13
N GLU A 216 3.61 -28.66 37.68
CA GLU A 216 3.12 -29.26 38.92
C GLU A 216 2.97 -30.76 38.64
N ILE A 217 3.96 -31.53 39.09
CA ILE A 217 3.95 -33.00 39.03
C ILE A 217 2.85 -33.47 39.99
N GLY A 218 1.62 -33.42 39.49
CA GLY A 218 0.42 -33.63 40.27
C GLY A 218 0.48 -35.00 40.93
N ALA A 219 0.44 -35.00 42.26
CA ALA A 219 0.41 -36.23 43.05
C ALA A 219 -0.77 -37.08 42.58
N GLY A 220 -0.46 -38.21 41.93
CA GLY A 220 -1.47 -39.05 41.28
C GLY A 220 -2.52 -39.53 42.29
N PRO A 221 -3.82 -39.60 41.89
CA PRO A 221 -4.86 -40.10 42.78
C PRO A 221 -4.56 -41.55 43.15
N ALA A 222 -4.53 -41.85 44.44
CA ALA A 222 -4.30 -43.22 44.92
C ALA A 222 -5.44 -44.14 44.46
N GLU A 223 -5.08 -45.34 43.98
CA GLU A 223 -6.05 -46.34 43.52
C GLU A 223 -6.96 -46.80 44.67
N ALA A 224 -8.27 -46.73 44.43
CA ALA A 224 -9.26 -47.57 45.12
C ALA A 224 -9.88 -48.49 44.06
N ALA A 225 -9.49 -49.76 44.07
CA ALA A 225 -9.88 -50.72 43.05
C ALA A 225 -11.26 -51.34 43.32
N GLU A 226 -12.10 -51.45 42.29
CA GLU A 226 -13.20 -52.42 42.28
C GLU A 226 -13.41 -52.98 40.86
N VAL A 227 -13.66 -54.29 40.75
CA VAL A 227 -13.54 -55.04 39.48
C VAL A 227 -14.90 -55.49 38.96
N GLY A 228 -15.41 -54.80 37.93
CA GLY A 228 -16.63 -55.16 37.19
C GLY A 228 -16.33 -55.92 35.87
N PRO A 229 -17.13 -56.94 35.50
CA PRO A 229 -16.82 -57.81 34.36
C PRO A 229 -17.12 -57.19 32.98
N ARG A 230 -16.22 -57.48 32.03
CA ARG A 230 -16.25 -57.00 30.62
C ARG A 230 -17.51 -57.42 29.85
N ARG A 231 -18.01 -56.55 28.97
CA ARG A 231 -18.69 -56.94 27.72
C ARG A 231 -18.07 -56.21 26.52
N ARG A 232 -17.80 -56.95 25.44
CA ARG A 232 -17.30 -56.41 24.16
C ARG A 232 -18.48 -55.95 23.29
N ARG A 233 -18.25 -54.94 22.45
CA ARG A 233 -18.78 -54.89 21.07
C ARG A 233 -17.77 -54.22 20.14
N VAL A 234 -17.95 -54.41 18.83
CA VAL A 234 -17.02 -54.04 17.76
C VAL A 234 -17.80 -53.35 16.65
N GLY A 235 -17.15 -52.37 16.00
CA GLY A 235 -17.64 -51.55 14.88
C GLY A 235 -16.67 -50.36 14.79
N VAL A 236 -15.66 -50.30 13.91
CA VAL A 236 -15.60 -50.52 12.45
C VAL A 236 -16.32 -49.42 11.68
N VAL A 237 -15.52 -48.53 11.06
CA VAL A 237 -15.56 -48.01 9.67
C VAL A 237 -16.98 -47.81 9.07
N GLU A 238 -17.35 -46.64 8.56
CA GLU A 238 -16.91 -46.19 7.22
C GLU A 238 -16.70 -44.68 7.06
N ALA A 239 -15.77 -44.33 6.16
CA ALA A 239 -15.66 -43.02 5.53
C ALA A 239 -16.25 -43.12 4.12
N HIS A 240 -16.99 -42.10 3.68
CA HIS A 240 -17.45 -42.01 2.30
C HIS A 240 -16.60 -41.00 1.53
N GLU A 241 -15.82 -41.51 0.58
CA GLU A 241 -15.28 -40.74 -0.52
C GLU A 241 -16.44 -40.22 -1.39
N ASN A 242 -16.23 -39.10 -2.09
CA ASN A 242 -17.08 -38.70 -3.19
C ASN A 242 -16.19 -38.13 -4.31
N ALA A 243 -16.22 -38.77 -5.48
CA ALA A 243 -15.32 -38.51 -6.59
C ALA A 243 -16.07 -38.60 -7.93
N GLY A 244 -15.61 -37.83 -8.92
CA GLY A 244 -16.19 -37.75 -10.25
C GLY A 244 -16.73 -36.34 -10.57
N CYS A 245 -16.60 -35.83 -11.80
CA CYS A 245 -15.81 -36.32 -12.92
C CYS A 245 -15.36 -35.14 -13.82
N ALA A 246 -14.53 -35.41 -14.83
CA ALA A 246 -13.93 -34.42 -15.74
C ALA A 246 -14.61 -34.39 -17.13
N ASP A 247 -13.92 -33.82 -18.11
CA ASP A 247 -14.17 -33.83 -19.57
C ASP A 247 -15.38 -32.97 -20.04
N GLU A 248 -15.49 -32.39 -21.25
CA GLU A 248 -14.60 -32.20 -22.44
C GLU A 248 -15.13 -30.91 -23.19
N ALA A 249 -14.54 -30.26 -24.21
CA ALA A 249 -13.33 -30.40 -25.05
C ALA A 249 -12.95 -29.02 -25.65
N GLU A 250 -11.90 -28.93 -26.49
CA GLU A 250 -11.57 -27.76 -27.34
C GLU A 250 -12.26 -27.79 -28.72
N GLN A 251 -12.47 -26.62 -29.37
CA GLN A 251 -12.01 -26.36 -30.75
C GLN A 251 -12.25 -24.93 -31.28
N HIS A 252 -11.44 -24.54 -32.28
CA HIS A 252 -11.44 -23.22 -32.95
C HIS A 252 -12.51 -23.06 -34.05
N HIS A 253 -12.82 -21.80 -34.41
CA HIS A 253 -13.00 -21.41 -35.82
C HIS A 253 -12.56 -19.94 -36.11
N HIS A 254 -12.61 -19.53 -37.38
CA HIS A 254 -11.67 -18.57 -37.98
C HIS A 254 -12.35 -17.39 -38.70
N SER A 255 -12.00 -16.14 -38.34
CA SER A 255 -12.31 -14.89 -39.07
C SER A 255 -11.66 -13.67 -38.37
N GLY A 256 -11.12 -12.64 -39.04
CA GLY A 256 -10.93 -12.43 -40.48
C GLY A 256 -10.20 -11.11 -40.80
N ASP A 257 -9.72 -11.03 -42.04
CA ASP A 257 -9.09 -9.92 -42.80
C ASP A 257 -9.29 -8.44 -42.35
N GLN A 258 -8.19 -7.67 -42.31
CA GLN A 258 -8.15 -6.34 -42.97
C GLN A 258 -6.75 -5.75 -43.22
N ALA A 259 -6.68 -4.91 -44.26
CA ALA A 259 -5.48 -4.36 -44.90
C ALA A 259 -4.77 -3.20 -44.17
N ALA A 260 -3.52 -2.95 -44.57
CA ALA A 260 -2.73 -1.76 -44.24
C ALA A 260 -2.61 -0.79 -45.44
N PRO A 261 -2.36 0.51 -45.20
CA PRO A 261 -1.76 1.37 -46.23
C PRO A 261 -0.60 2.29 -45.76
N ALA A 262 0.39 2.43 -46.64
CA ALA A 262 1.24 3.60 -46.93
C ALA A 262 1.97 4.38 -45.80
N GLN A 263 3.27 4.63 -46.04
CA GLN A 263 4.04 5.73 -45.43
C GLN A 263 4.05 6.98 -46.35
N PRO A 264 4.17 8.20 -45.81
CA PRO A 264 4.51 9.41 -46.56
C PRO A 264 6.03 9.56 -46.79
N SER A 265 6.38 10.49 -47.68
CA SER A 265 7.76 10.82 -48.14
C SER A 265 8.57 11.66 -47.16
#